data_AF-A0A3A5UXH3-F1
#
_entry.id   AF-A0A3A5UXH3-F1
#
_cell.length_a   1.000
_cell.length_b   1.000
_cell.length_c   1.000
_cell.angle_alpha   90.00
_cell.angle_beta   90.00
_cell.angle_gamma   90.00
#
_symmetry.space_group_name_H-M   'P 1'
#
loop_
_entity.id
_entity.type
_entity.pdbx_description
1 polymer ?
#
loop_
_entity_poly.entity_id
_entity_poly.type
_entity_poly.pdbx_seq_one_letter_code
_entity_poly.pdbx_strand_id
1 'polypeptide(L)'
;MIIKSFGIATISLIWVNGDFSNMAPRRLGKGSQKRARFERLKNEVEKFVGANPGCSAQSIVANLAHDKSMRNHGLTPRKIGFFISRNLSKSLTWWQDHKAGRRVYGEIGNSLKPKKTH
;
A
#
# COMPACT_ATOMS: atom_id res chain seq x y z
N MET A 1 -47.82 -34.39 -30.24
CA MET A 1 -46.41 -34.07 -30.60
C MET A 1 -45.89 -33.07 -29.57
N ILE A 2 -44.96 -33.57 -28.74
CA ILE A 2 -44.13 -32.97 -27.66
C ILE A 2 -44.43 -31.52 -27.24
N ILE A 3 -45.05 -31.37 -26.05
CA ILE A 3 -45.04 -30.13 -25.27
C ILE A 3 -43.83 -30.22 -24.33
N LYS A 4 -42.86 -29.32 -24.46
CA LYS A 4 -41.65 -29.29 -23.61
C LYS A 4 -42.03 -28.93 -22.17
N SER A 5 -41.73 -29.85 -21.26
CA SER A 5 -41.82 -29.65 -19.81
C SER A 5 -40.70 -28.69 -19.36
N PHE A 6 -41.05 -27.52 -18.83
CA PHE A 6 -40.10 -26.63 -18.15
C PHE A 6 -40.19 -26.90 -16.65
N GLY A 7 -39.09 -27.40 -16.08
CA GLY A 7 -38.99 -27.79 -14.68
C GLY A 7 -39.25 -26.62 -13.73
N ILE A 8 -40.12 -26.86 -12.76
CA ILE A 8 -40.32 -26.03 -11.58
C ILE A 8 -39.21 -26.32 -10.57
N ALA A 9 -38.27 -25.38 -10.41
CA ALA A 9 -37.38 -25.34 -9.26
C ALA A 9 -38.06 -24.53 -8.15
N THR A 10 -38.71 -25.21 -7.22
CA THR A 10 -39.27 -24.61 -6.00
C THR A 10 -38.15 -24.24 -5.05
N ILE A 11 -37.64 -23.01 -5.14
CA ILE A 11 -36.85 -22.41 -4.07
C ILE A 11 -37.82 -21.75 -3.10
N SER A 12 -37.91 -22.28 -1.89
CA SER A 12 -38.73 -21.73 -0.80
C SER A 12 -38.42 -20.25 -0.61
N LEU A 13 -39.41 -19.41 -0.90
CA LEU A 13 -39.37 -17.97 -0.71
C LEU A 13 -39.69 -17.66 0.75
N ILE A 14 -38.66 -17.60 1.61
CA ILE A 14 -38.80 -17.02 2.95
C ILE A 14 -38.92 -15.50 2.75
N TRP A 15 -40.13 -14.96 2.86
CA TRP A 15 -40.34 -13.52 2.94
C TRP A 15 -39.85 -13.01 4.29
N VAL A 16 -38.66 -12.40 4.31
CA VAL A 16 -38.26 -11.53 5.41
C VAL A 16 -38.76 -10.13 5.06
N ASN A 17 -39.83 -9.68 5.73
CA ASN A 17 -40.24 -8.28 5.71
C ASN A 17 -39.22 -7.46 6.50
N GLY A 18 -38.09 -7.15 5.87
CA GLY A 18 -37.12 -6.17 6.37
C GLY A 18 -37.49 -4.80 5.83
N ASP A 19 -38.00 -3.94 6.70
CA ASP A 19 -38.21 -2.53 6.41
C ASP A 19 -36.86 -1.86 6.11
N PHE A 20 -36.52 -1.72 4.82
CA PHE A 20 -35.27 -1.11 4.34
C PHE A 20 -35.30 0.43 4.43
N SER A 21 -36.21 1.00 5.21
CA SER A 21 -36.42 2.44 5.35
C SER A 21 -35.54 3.07 6.44
N ASN A 22 -34.26 2.69 6.56
CA ASN A 22 -33.30 3.51 7.32
C ASN A 22 -31.80 3.18 7.09
N MET A 23 -31.37 2.89 5.85
CA MET A 23 -29.93 2.85 5.56
C MET A 23 -29.45 4.25 5.16
N ALA A 24 -28.68 4.88 6.04
CA ALA A 24 -27.89 6.08 5.72
C ALA A 24 -27.15 5.88 4.38
N PRO A 25 -27.01 6.94 3.54
CA PRO A 25 -26.48 6.80 2.19
C PRO A 25 -25.12 6.10 2.22
N ARG A 26 -24.92 5.10 1.35
CA ARG A 26 -23.67 4.35 1.25
C ARG A 26 -22.52 5.35 1.12
N ARG A 27 -21.67 5.42 2.16
CA ARG A 27 -20.47 6.27 2.16
C ARG A 27 -19.73 6.03 0.85
N LEU A 28 -19.42 7.10 0.11
CA LEU A 28 -18.63 7.12 -1.12
C LEU A 28 -17.20 6.62 -0.82
N GLY A 29 -17.04 5.33 -0.49
CA GLY A 29 -15.97 4.86 0.41
C GLY A 29 -14.80 4.14 -0.26
N LYS A 30 -14.97 3.65 -1.49
CA LYS A 30 -13.98 2.74 -2.12
C LYS A 30 -12.71 3.48 -2.56
N GLY A 31 -12.83 4.71 -3.06
CA GLY A 31 -11.69 5.55 -3.46
C GLY A 31 -10.99 6.23 -2.27
N SER A 32 -11.78 6.69 -1.29
CA SER A 32 -11.28 7.37 -0.09
C SER A 32 -10.37 6.45 0.75
N GLN A 33 -10.78 5.18 0.95
CA GLN A 33 -9.98 4.24 1.73
C GLN A 33 -8.65 3.88 1.03
N LYS A 34 -8.66 3.69 -0.29
CA LYS A 34 -7.44 3.41 -1.06
C LYS A 34 -6.45 4.57 -0.99
N ARG A 35 -6.96 5.80 -1.13
CA ARG A 35 -6.15 7.02 -1.01
C ARG A 35 -5.59 7.18 0.41
N ALA A 36 -6.41 6.99 1.44
CA ALA A 36 -5.95 7.05 2.83
C ALA A 36 -4.83 6.03 3.14
N ARG A 37 -4.93 4.80 2.62
CA ARG A 37 -3.85 3.80 2.77
C ARG A 37 -2.57 4.22 2.04
N PHE A 38 -2.71 4.80 0.85
CA PHE A 38 -1.59 5.31 0.08
C PHE A 38 -0.87 6.46 0.81
N GLU A 39 -1.62 7.47 1.27
CA GLU A 39 -1.04 8.61 2.01
C GLU A 39 -0.40 8.16 3.33
N ARG A 40 -1.03 7.23 4.06
CA ARG A 40 -0.42 6.66 5.27
C ARG A 40 0.92 6.00 4.96
N LEU A 41 1.00 5.17 3.91
CA LEU A 41 2.25 4.52 3.52
C LEU A 41 3.31 5.54 3.11
N LYS A 42 2.90 6.56 2.34
CA LYS A 42 3.77 7.65 1.91
C LYS A 42 4.40 8.35 3.12
N ASN A 43 3.57 8.81 4.05
CA ASN A 43 4.00 9.56 5.23
C ASN A 43 4.93 8.74 6.14
N GLU A 44 4.61 7.46 6.39
CA GLU A 44 5.46 6.60 7.23
C GLU A 44 6.82 6.32 6.59
N VAL A 45 6.87 6.16 5.26
CA VAL A 45 8.14 5.98 4.54
C VAL A 45 8.97 7.26 4.58
N GLU A 46 8.39 8.42 4.30
CA GLU A 46 9.10 9.70 4.37
C GLU A 46 9.66 9.96 5.77
N LYS A 47 8.81 9.79 6.80
CA LYS A 47 9.21 9.96 8.20
C LYS A 47 10.36 9.04 8.60
N PHE A 48 10.29 7.77 8.21
CA PHE A 48 11.34 6.81 8.57
C PHE A 48 12.66 7.10 7.88
N VAL A 49 12.63 7.42 6.58
CA VAL A 49 13.86 7.73 5.81
C VAL A 49 14.49 9.04 6.27
N GLY A 50 13.69 10.06 6.60
CA GLY A 50 14.18 11.32 7.16
C GLY A 50 14.87 11.13 8.52
N ALA A 51 14.30 10.29 9.39
CA ALA A 51 14.90 9.96 10.67
C ALA A 51 16.13 9.01 10.56
N ASN A 52 16.22 8.22 9.49
CA ASN A 52 17.25 7.19 9.30
C ASN A 52 17.85 7.26 7.88
N PRO A 53 18.69 8.26 7.59
CA PRO A 53 19.27 8.37 6.27
C PRO A 53 20.31 7.27 6.02
N GLY A 54 20.35 6.74 4.80
CA GLY A 54 21.17 5.57 4.45
C GLY A 54 20.50 4.21 4.78
N CYS A 55 19.23 4.21 5.19
CA CYS A 55 18.52 2.97 5.49
C CYS A 55 18.25 2.13 4.23
N SER A 56 18.10 0.81 4.41
CA SER A 56 17.71 -0.11 3.33
C SER A 56 16.18 -0.22 3.18
N ALA A 57 15.74 -0.74 2.04
CA ALA A 57 14.33 -1.11 1.87
C ALA A 57 13.87 -2.19 2.87
N GLN A 58 14.78 -3.06 3.33
CA GLN A 58 14.46 -4.07 4.34
C GLN A 58 14.13 -3.41 5.68
N SER A 59 14.95 -2.44 6.11
CA SER A 59 14.73 -1.68 7.34
C SER A 59 13.39 -0.93 7.31
N ILE A 60 13.06 -0.30 6.17
CA ILE A 60 11.77 0.37 5.98
C ILE A 60 10.62 -0.63 6.14
N VAL A 61 10.69 -1.78 5.47
CA VAL A 61 9.63 -2.81 5.55
C VAL A 61 9.49 -3.36 6.96
N ALA A 62 10.61 -3.58 7.67
CA ALA A 62 10.59 -4.04 9.06
C ALA A 62 9.86 -3.05 9.96
N ASN A 63 10.19 -1.75 9.90
CA ASN A 63 9.49 -0.72 10.68
C ASN A 63 8.00 -0.63 10.33
N LEU A 64 7.65 -0.73 9.03
CA LEU A 64 6.25 -0.73 8.61
C LEU A 64 5.47 -1.96 9.14
N ALA A 65 6.09 -3.14 9.13
CA ALA A 65 5.45 -4.37 9.54
C ALA A 65 5.33 -4.49 11.08
N HIS A 66 6.40 -4.20 11.80
CA HIS A 66 6.49 -4.38 13.25
C HIS A 66 5.94 -3.17 14.00
N ASP A 67 6.49 -1.98 13.76
CA ASP A 67 6.18 -0.80 14.57
C ASP A 67 4.86 -0.15 14.16
N LYS A 68 4.48 -0.26 12.88
CA LYS A 68 3.27 0.37 12.33
C LYS A 68 2.14 -0.61 12.06
N SER A 69 2.35 -1.91 12.30
CA SER A 69 1.42 -2.99 12.01
C SER A 69 0.81 -2.94 10.59
N MET A 70 1.57 -2.41 9.62
CA MET A 70 1.16 -2.30 8.21
C MET A 70 1.47 -3.61 7.46
N ARG A 71 0.90 -4.71 7.96
CA ARG A 71 1.05 -6.09 7.45
C ARG A 71 0.28 -6.35 6.16
N ASN A 72 0.28 -5.39 5.23
CA ASN A 72 -0.36 -5.55 3.93
C ASN A 72 0.30 -6.75 3.22
N HIS A 73 -0.50 -7.73 2.77
CA HIS A 73 -0.14 -9.08 2.26
C HIS A 73 0.79 -9.13 1.03
N GLY A 74 1.88 -8.39 1.06
CA GLY A 74 2.86 -8.35 -0.01
C GLY A 74 3.70 -7.09 -0.04
N LEU A 75 3.81 -6.33 1.06
CA LEU A 75 4.80 -5.25 1.14
C LEU A 75 6.19 -5.87 1.26
N THR A 76 6.93 -5.92 0.15
CA THR A 76 8.30 -6.44 0.10
C THR A 76 9.29 -5.29 -0.09
N PRO A 77 10.58 -5.48 0.25
CA PRO A 77 11.62 -4.48 0.00
C PRO A 77 11.63 -4.03 -1.47
N ARG A 78 11.37 -4.96 -2.40
CA ARG A 78 11.25 -4.66 -3.83
C ARG A 78 10.07 -3.74 -4.14
N LYS A 79 8.89 -3.99 -3.57
CA LYS A 79 7.72 -3.13 -3.77
C LYS A 79 7.89 -1.76 -3.14
N ILE A 80 8.49 -1.67 -1.94
CA ILE A 80 8.85 -0.39 -1.33
C ILE A 80 9.82 0.39 -2.22
N GLY A 81 10.82 -0.30 -2.77
CA GLY A 81 11.75 0.37 -3.67
C GLY A 81 11.06 0.95 -4.90
N PHE A 82 10.18 0.19 -5.53
CA PHE A 82 9.37 0.70 -6.63
C PHE A 82 8.42 1.82 -6.22
N PHE A 83 7.84 1.74 -5.03
CA PHE A 83 6.93 2.74 -4.50
C PHE A 83 7.63 4.08 -4.32
N ILE A 84 8.83 4.07 -3.72
CA ILE A 84 9.64 5.27 -3.51
C ILE A 84 10.02 5.90 -4.85
N SER A 85 10.55 5.11 -5.79
CA SER A 85 10.95 5.62 -7.10
C SER A 85 9.79 6.23 -7.90
N ARG A 86 8.55 5.76 -7.69
CA ARG A 86 7.36 6.25 -8.42
C ARG A 86 6.66 7.43 -7.76
N ASN A 87 6.57 7.45 -6.44
CA ASN A 87 5.69 8.38 -5.72
C ASN A 87 6.45 9.40 -4.87
N LEU A 88 7.71 9.14 -4.54
CA LEU A 88 8.51 9.89 -3.58
C LEU A 88 9.82 10.42 -4.19
N SER A 89 9.96 10.39 -5.51
CA SER A 89 11.16 10.88 -6.21
C SER A 89 11.43 12.37 -6.01
N LYS A 90 10.43 13.14 -5.56
CA LYS A 90 10.53 14.57 -5.25
C LYS A 90 11.06 14.88 -3.86
N SER A 91 10.97 13.95 -2.92
CA SER A 91 11.39 14.13 -1.52
C SER A 91 12.56 13.22 -1.14
N LEU A 92 12.59 12.01 -1.70
CA LEU A 92 13.59 10.99 -1.39
C LEU A 92 14.44 10.68 -2.61
N THR A 93 15.71 10.40 -2.34
CA THR A 93 16.68 9.87 -3.29
C THR A 93 17.16 8.49 -2.85
N TRP A 94 17.88 7.82 -3.74
CA TRP A 94 18.52 6.54 -3.44
C TRP A 94 19.88 6.47 -4.11
N TRP A 95 20.77 5.66 -3.54
CA TRP A 95 22.05 5.31 -4.12
C TRP A 95 22.39 3.86 -3.80
N GLN A 96 23.37 3.32 -4.51
CA GLN A 96 23.88 1.98 -4.23
C GLN A 96 24.96 2.08 -3.17
N ASP A 97 24.77 1.34 -2.08
CA ASP A 97 25.82 1.08 -1.11
C ASP A 97 26.68 -0.06 -1.67
N HIS A 98 27.86 0.28 -2.19
CA HIS A 98 28.80 -0.68 -2.77
C HIS A 98 29.39 -1.63 -1.74
N LYS A 99 29.47 -1.24 -0.47
CA LYS A 99 29.99 -2.10 0.60
C LYS A 99 29.00 -3.21 0.94
N ALA A 100 27.71 -2.87 1.00
CA ALA A 100 26.66 -3.82 1.36
C ALA A 100 25.90 -4.40 0.16
N GLY A 101 26.24 -4.01 -1.08
CA GLY A 101 25.60 -4.51 -2.30
C GLY A 101 24.11 -4.19 -2.42
N ARG A 102 23.61 -3.18 -1.68
CA ARG A 102 22.17 -2.91 -1.55
C ARG A 102 21.82 -1.46 -1.84
N ARG A 103 20.55 -1.22 -2.15
CA ARG A 103 20.02 0.13 -2.32
C ARG A 103 19.71 0.76 -0.98
N VAL A 104 20.19 1.98 -0.79
CA VAL A 104 19.94 2.79 0.40
C VAL A 104 19.21 4.07 0.04
N TYR A 105 18.46 4.61 0.99
CA TYR A 105 17.58 5.76 0.80
C TYR A 105 17.95 6.91 1.72
N GLY A 106 17.69 8.12 1.26
CA GLY A 106 17.84 9.33 2.06
C GLY A 106 17.03 10.47 1.44
N GLU A 107 16.94 11.58 2.14
CA GLU A 107 16.34 12.80 1.62
C GLU A 107 17.19 13.40 0.48
N ILE A 108 16.56 14.20 -0.37
CA ILE A 108 17.29 14.98 -1.37
C ILE A 108 18.21 15.98 -0.66
N GLY A 109 19.46 16.05 -1.09
CA GLY A 109 20.48 16.91 -0.45
C GLY A 109 21.17 16.28 0.75
N ASN A 110 20.86 15.02 1.08
CA ASN A 110 21.53 14.34 2.19
C ASN A 110 23.05 14.17 1.93
N SER A 111 23.85 14.53 2.93
CA SER A 111 25.32 14.49 2.90
C SER A 111 25.92 13.08 2.86
N LEU A 112 25.14 12.04 3.18
CA LEU A 112 25.56 10.64 3.13
C LEU A 112 25.59 10.07 1.71
N LYS A 113 25.04 10.78 0.73
CA LYS A 113 25.17 10.38 -0.67
C LYS A 113 26.63 10.55 -1.09
N PRO A 114 27.28 9.51 -1.64
CA PRO A 114 28.66 9.62 -2.09
C PRO A 114 28.77 10.74 -3.14
N LYS A 115 29.75 11.62 -2.95
CA LYS A 115 30.09 12.63 -3.96
C LYS A 115 30.61 11.87 -5.19
N LYS A 116 30.10 12.22 -6.37
CA LYS A 116 30.66 11.69 -7.62
C LYS A 116 32.06 12.28 -7.76
N THR A 117 33.08 11.48 -7.48
CA THR A 117 34.45 11.82 -7.84
C THR A 117 34.54 11.66 -9.36
N HIS A 118 34.84 12.76 -10.05
CA HIS A 118 35.13 12.76 -11.48
C HIS A 118 36.53 12.22 -11.75
#